data_AF-A0A7S1MZK9-F1
#
_entry.id   AF-A0A7S1MZK9-F1
#
_cell.length_a   1.000
_cell.length_b   1.000
_cell.length_c   1.000
_cell.angle_alpha   90.00
_cell.angle_beta   90.00
_cell.angle_gamma   90.00
#
_symmetry.space_group_name_H-M   'P 1'
#
loop_
_entity.id
_entity.type
_entity.pdbx_description
1 polymer ?
#
loop_
_entity_poly.entity_id
_entity_poly.type
_entity_poly.pdbx_seq_one_letter_code
_entity_poly.pdbx_strand_id
1 'polypeptide(L)'
;MRRDIGLTRLALAYLATTRRIPQVFYGTEVLMESPTERDDGKVRADMPGGWADDPVSAFTGAGLRAEQREMQDWLRRLFNWRRGAEVIHRGALMQYAPADGCYVFFRYDGRRTVLVALNK
;
A
#
# COMPACT_ATOMS: atom_id res chain seq x y z
N MET A 1 16.88 -3.26 1.49
CA MET A 1 15.65 -2.77 0.84
C MET A 1 15.90 -1.32 0.41
N ARG A 2 15.83 -0.97 -0.88
CA ARG A 2 16.35 0.30 -1.42
C ARG A 2 15.35 1.49 -1.42
N ARG A 3 14.48 1.61 -0.40
CA ARG A 3 13.51 2.73 -0.26
C ARG A 3 12.79 3.09 -1.58
N ASP A 4 12.49 2.08 -2.37
CA ASP A 4 11.97 2.23 -3.72
C ASP A 4 10.45 2.36 -3.66
N ILE A 5 9.95 3.55 -4.06
CA ILE A 5 8.52 3.88 -3.99
C ILE A 5 7.71 2.99 -4.94
N GLY A 6 8.26 2.62 -6.09
CA GLY A 6 7.62 1.73 -7.05
C GLY A 6 7.40 0.34 -6.45
N LEU A 7 8.43 -0.22 -5.80
CA LEU A 7 8.32 -1.49 -5.09
C LEU A 7 7.34 -1.41 -3.91
N THR A 8 7.28 -0.29 -3.18
CA THR A 8 6.27 -0.08 -2.13
C THR A 8 4.85 -0.06 -2.70
N ARG A 9 4.62 0.63 -3.83
CA ARG A 9 3.32 0.61 -4.53
C ARG A 9 2.95 -0.78 -4.99
N LEU A 10 3.90 -1.54 -5.55
CA LEU A 10 3.69 -2.92 -5.97
C LEU A 10 3.26 -3.81 -4.79
N ALA A 11 3.96 -3.71 -3.65
CA ALA A 11 3.63 -4.44 -2.43
C ALA A 11 2.22 -4.10 -1.90
N LEU A 12 1.85 -2.81 -1.89
CA LEU A 12 0.55 -2.35 -1.43
C LEU A 12 -0.58 -2.74 -2.40
N ALA A 13 -0.33 -2.72 -3.71
CA ALA A 13 -1.27 -3.19 -4.72
C ALA A 13 -1.54 -4.70 -4.55
N TYR A 14 -0.48 -5.49 -4.36
CA TYR A 14 -0.59 -6.91 -4.05
C TYR A 14 -1.41 -7.16 -2.77
N LEU A 15 -1.06 -6.48 -1.67
CA LEU A 15 -1.77 -6.58 -0.38
C LEU A 15 -3.25 -6.22 -0.52
N ALA A 16 -3.58 -5.16 -1.26
CA ALA A 16 -4.94 -4.71 -1.46
C ALA A 16 -5.78 -5.68 -2.31
N THR A 17 -5.17 -6.46 -3.20
CA THR A 17 -5.90 -7.25 -4.21
C THR A 17 -5.83 -8.76 -4.01
N THR A 18 -4.89 -9.26 -3.21
CA THR A 18 -4.82 -10.70 -2.88
C THR A 18 -6.03 -11.17 -2.06
N ARG A 19 -6.24 -12.49 -1.98
CA ARG A 19 -7.37 -13.11 -1.27
C ARG A 19 -7.11 -13.19 0.24
N ARG A 20 -6.97 -12.04 0.90
CA ARG A 20 -6.70 -11.90 2.34
C ARG A 20 -7.39 -10.66 2.93
N ILE A 21 -7.32 -10.54 4.25
CA ILE A 21 -7.65 -9.32 4.99
C ILE A 21 -6.38 -8.47 5.04
N PRO A 22 -6.33 -7.31 4.36
CA PRO A 22 -5.14 -6.47 4.36
C PRO A 22 -5.00 -5.75 5.71
N GLN A 23 -3.78 -5.68 6.20
CA GLN A 23 -3.39 -4.85 7.33
C GLN A 23 -2.25 -3.93 6.88
N VAL A 24 -2.40 -2.63 7.13
CA VAL A 24 -1.39 -1.62 6.80
C VAL A 24 -0.96 -0.95 8.10
N PHE A 25 0.35 -0.81 8.30
CA PHE A 25 0.89 -0.12 9.46
C PHE A 25 0.91 1.39 9.23
N TYR A 26 0.60 2.18 10.26
CA TYR A 26 0.55 3.64 10.13
C TYR A 26 1.90 4.20 9.65
N GLY A 27 1.84 5.33 8.95
CA GLY A 27 3.03 5.95 8.37
C GLY A 27 3.43 5.39 7.01
N THR A 28 3.00 4.17 6.66
CA THR A 28 3.23 3.58 5.33
C THR A 28 2.67 4.47 4.23
N GLU A 29 1.50 5.06 4.46
CA GLU A 29 0.80 5.97 3.55
C GLU A 29 1.56 7.27 3.25
N VAL A 30 2.54 7.64 4.09
CA VAL A 30 3.40 8.82 3.93
C VAL A 30 4.87 8.44 3.86
N LEU A 31 5.16 7.19 3.50
CA LEU A 31 6.52 6.67 3.27
C LEU A 31 7.44 6.83 4.49
N MET A 32 6.92 6.64 5.71
CA MET A 32 7.78 6.57 6.89
C MET A 32 8.78 5.41 6.76
N GLU A 33 10.02 5.67 7.16
CA GLU A 33 11.12 4.74 7.01
C GLU A 33 11.47 4.10 8.36
N SER A 34 11.82 2.81 8.32
CA SER A 34 12.40 2.11 9.45
C SER A 34 13.87 1.75 9.16
N PRO A 35 14.73 1.67 10.18
CA PRO A 35 16.08 1.12 10.01
C PRO A 35 16.01 -0.36 9.62
N THR A 36 17.07 -0.85 8.97
CA THR A 36 17.22 -2.26 8.61
C THR A 36 17.63 -3.13 9.78
N GLU A 37 18.42 -2.57 10.69
CA GLU A 37 18.72 -3.16 11.99
C GLU A 37 17.58 -2.88 12.96
N ARG A 38 17.33 -3.83 13.87
CA ARG A 38 16.20 -3.74 14.80
C ARG A 38 16.37 -2.54 15.73
N ASP A 39 15.43 -1.61 15.63
CA ASP A 39 15.28 -0.46 16.51
C ASP A 39 13.78 -0.15 16.65
N ASP A 40 13.17 -0.75 17.68
CA ASP A 40 11.73 -0.70 17.91
C ASP A 40 11.25 0.74 18.18
N GLY A 41 12.12 1.62 18.67
CA GLY A 41 11.81 3.03 18.91
C GLY A 41 11.65 3.80 17.61
N LYS A 42 12.59 3.64 16.67
CA LYS A 42 12.50 4.31 15.36
C LYS A 42 11.35 3.79 14.50
N VAL A 43 11.03 2.49 14.58
CA VAL A 43 9.87 1.94 13.84
C VAL A 43 8.55 2.52 14.34
N ARG A 44 8.50 3.00 15.58
CA ARG A 44 7.30 3.54 16.23
C ARG A 44 7.39 5.06 16.45
N ALA A 45 8.15 5.73 15.60
CA ALA A 45 8.24 7.19 15.63
C ALA A 45 6.86 7.82 15.44
N ASP A 46 6.69 9.03 15.97
CA ASP A 46 5.42 9.74 15.93
C ASP A 46 4.93 9.96 14.50
N MET A 47 3.62 9.87 14.32
CA MET A 47 3.00 10.21 13.04
C MET A 47 3.17 11.72 12.78
N PRO A 48 3.68 12.15 11.61
CA PRO A 48 3.82 13.58 11.31
C PRO A 48 2.48 14.31 11.42
N GLY A 49 2.40 15.32 12.29
CA GLY A 49 1.20 16.09 12.57
C GLY A 49 0.40 15.56 13.76
N GLY A 50 0.96 14.62 14.52
CA GLY A 50 0.38 14.09 15.74
C GLY A 50 0.52 15.04 16.93
N TRP A 51 1.49 15.96 16.87
CA TRP A 51 1.72 16.98 17.90
C TRP A 51 1.44 18.39 17.37
N ALA A 52 1.07 19.30 18.28
CA ALA A 52 0.64 20.66 17.93
C ALA A 52 1.74 21.48 17.22
N ASP A 53 3.00 21.24 17.60
CA ASP A 53 4.15 21.97 17.08
C ASP A 53 4.83 21.27 15.89
N ASP A 54 4.21 20.21 15.34
CA ASP A 54 4.77 19.49 14.20
C ASP A 54 4.77 20.37 12.93
N PRO A 55 5.92 20.58 12.28
CA PRO A 55 6.01 21.40 11.07
C PRO A 55 5.46 20.69 9.82
N VAL A 56 5.23 19.38 9.91
CA VAL A 56 4.72 18.52 8.83
C VAL A 56 3.53 17.74 9.35
N SER A 57 2.44 17.68 8.59
CA SER A 57 1.21 17.02 8.99
C SER A 57 0.68 16.10 7.90
N ALA A 58 0.67 14.80 8.18
CA ALA A 58 0.04 13.79 7.33
C ALA A 58 -1.49 13.93 7.31
N PHE A 59 -2.10 14.54 8.33
CA PHE A 59 -3.55 14.71 8.40
C PHE A 59 -4.05 15.82 7.47
N THR A 60 -3.30 16.92 7.37
CA THR A 60 -3.66 18.08 6.53
C THR A 60 -2.94 18.10 5.19
N GLY A 61 -1.82 17.38 5.09
CA GLY A 61 -0.90 17.41 3.95
C GLY A 61 0.10 18.56 3.98
N ALA A 62 0.06 19.44 4.99
CA ALA A 62 1.02 20.52 5.14
C ALA A 62 2.44 19.97 5.32
N GLY A 63 3.41 20.52 4.58
CA GLY A 63 4.83 20.14 4.69
C GLY A 63 5.20 18.76 4.14
N LEU A 64 4.25 17.97 3.62
CA LEU A 64 4.57 16.69 2.98
C LEU A 64 5.35 16.92 1.68
N ARG A 65 6.36 16.07 1.43
CA ARG A 65 7.01 16.01 0.11
C ARG A 65 6.02 15.50 -0.93
N ALA A 66 6.29 15.82 -2.19
CA ALA A 66 5.43 15.45 -3.32
C ALA A 66 5.16 13.93 -3.36
N GLU A 67 6.17 13.11 -3.12
CA GLU A 67 6.06 11.65 -3.13
C GLU A 67 5.23 11.11 -1.97
N GLN A 68 5.33 11.73 -0.79
CA GLN A 68 4.52 11.35 0.38
C GLN A 68 3.06 11.66 0.13
N ARG A 69 2.77 12.84 -0.45
CA ARG A 69 1.43 13.23 -0.83
C ARG A 69 0.86 12.30 -1.91
N GLU A 70 1.65 11.97 -2.94
CA GLU A 70 1.22 11.07 -3.99
C GLU A 70 0.92 9.67 -3.44
N MET A 71 1.80 9.11 -2.60
CA MET A 71 1.57 7.81 -1.96
C MET A 71 0.28 7.83 -1.14
N GLN A 72 0.08 8.87 -0.34
CA GLN A 72 -1.11 8.99 0.51
C GLN A 72 -2.39 9.05 -0.34
N ASP A 73 -2.39 9.86 -1.40
CA ASP A 73 -3.54 9.99 -2.30
C ASP A 73 -3.77 8.72 -3.12
N TRP A 74 -2.72 8.02 -3.55
CA TRP A 74 -2.81 6.75 -4.24
C TRP A 74 -3.37 5.64 -3.33
N LEU A 75 -2.88 5.54 -2.09
CA LEU A 75 -3.33 4.53 -1.14
C LEU A 75 -4.79 4.78 -0.72
N ARG A 76 -5.15 6.04 -0.49
CA ARG A 76 -6.54 6.45 -0.22
C ARG A 76 -7.46 6.01 -1.36
N ARG A 77 -7.09 6.26 -2.62
CA ARG A 77 -7.87 5.81 -3.80
C ARG A 77 -8.00 4.30 -3.85
N LEU A 78 -6.90 3.56 -3.70
CA LEU A 78 -6.87 2.10 -3.78
C LEU A 78 -7.78 1.45 -2.72
N PHE A 79 -7.65 1.85 -1.45
CA PHE A 79 -8.43 1.25 -0.38
C PHE A 79 -9.89 1.72 -0.36
N ASN A 80 -10.19 2.95 -0.80
CA ASN A 80 -11.57 3.39 -1.00
C ASN A 80 -12.27 2.58 -2.10
N TRP A 81 -11.59 2.33 -3.22
CA TRP A 81 -12.10 1.43 -4.26
C TRP A 81 -12.33 0.02 -3.70
N ARG A 82 -11.34 -0.52 -2.97
CA ARG A 82 -11.40 -1.88 -2.41
C ARG A 82 -12.65 -2.10 -1.58
N ARG A 83 -13.10 -1.10 -0.79
CA ARG A 83 -14.31 -1.21 0.04
C ARG A 83 -15.55 -1.66 -0.73
N GLY A 84 -15.71 -1.24 -1.98
CA GLY A 84 -16.84 -1.64 -2.85
C GLY A 84 -16.55 -2.83 -3.76
N ALA A 85 -15.34 -3.40 -3.72
CA ALA A 85 -14.89 -4.43 -4.64
C ALA A 85 -15.15 -5.83 -4.06
N GLU A 86 -16.42 -6.27 -4.06
CA GLU A 86 -16.82 -7.59 -3.50
C GLU A 86 -16.04 -8.77 -4.08
N VAL A 87 -15.69 -8.71 -5.37
CA VAL A 87 -14.83 -9.71 -6.04
C VAL A 87 -13.45 -9.85 -5.38
N ILE A 88 -12.91 -8.76 -4.82
CA ILE A 88 -11.64 -8.78 -4.06
C ILE A 88 -11.85 -9.38 -2.66
N HIS A 89 -13.03 -9.21 -2.07
CA HIS A 89 -13.33 -9.75 -0.74
C HIS A 89 -13.63 -11.25 -0.77
N ARG A 90 -14.42 -11.71 -1.74
CA ARG A 90 -15.00 -13.06 -1.75
C ARG A 90 -14.73 -13.86 -3.02
N GLY A 91 -14.36 -13.20 -4.11
CA GLY A 91 -14.09 -13.86 -5.38
C GLY A 91 -12.93 -14.86 -5.31
N ALA A 92 -12.94 -15.81 -6.24
CA ALA A 92 -11.88 -16.79 -6.43
C ALA A 92 -10.55 -16.11 -6.80
N LEU A 93 -9.46 -16.86 -6.65
CA LEU A 93 -8.12 -16.45 -7.05
C LEU A 93 -7.58 -17.49 -8.02
N MET A 94 -7.21 -17.05 -9.22
CA MET A 94 -6.40 -17.83 -10.17
C MET A 94 -5.10 -17.08 -10.40
N GLN A 95 -3.98 -17.76 -10.23
CA GLN A 95 -2.64 -17.16 -10.31
C GLN A 95 -1.77 -17.96 -11.27
N TYR A 96 -0.90 -17.26 -11.98
CA TYR A 96 0.10 -17.86 -12.84
C TYR A 96 1.45 -17.90 -12.11
N ALA A 97 2.28 -18.88 -12.47
CA ALA A 97 3.65 -18.93 -11.95
C ALA A 97 4.39 -17.64 -12.36
N PRO A 98 5.06 -16.94 -11.42
CA PRO A 98 5.85 -15.78 -11.77
C PRO A 98 6.96 -16.14 -12.77
N ALA A 99 7.22 -15.24 -13.71
CA ALA A 99 8.30 -15.36 -14.70
C ALA A 99 8.92 -13.98 -14.94
N ASP A 100 10.26 -13.91 -15.03
CA ASP A 100 11.01 -12.68 -15.35
C ASP A 100 10.61 -11.45 -14.52
N GLY A 101 10.42 -11.64 -13.21
CA GLY A 101 10.02 -10.57 -12.29
C GLY A 101 8.54 -10.15 -12.41
N CYS A 102 7.78 -10.75 -13.32
CA CYS A 102 6.35 -10.50 -13.51
C CYS A 102 5.50 -11.53 -12.76
N TYR A 103 4.42 -11.06 -12.13
CA TYR A 103 3.42 -11.90 -11.48
C TYR A 103 2.01 -11.45 -11.86
N VAL A 104 1.21 -12.39 -12.35
CA VAL A 104 -0.15 -12.13 -12.85
C VAL A 104 -1.15 -13.02 -12.13
N PHE A 105 -2.24 -12.42 -11.65
CA PHE A 105 -3.35 -13.16 -11.07
C PHE A 105 -4.69 -12.47 -11.31
N PHE A 106 -5.75 -13.24 -11.13
CA PHE A 106 -7.13 -12.83 -11.34
C PHE A 106 -7.92 -13.01 -10.06
N ARG A 107 -8.71 -12.00 -9.73
CA ARG A 107 -9.81 -12.10 -8.76
C ARG A 107 -11.12 -12.09 -9.52
N TYR A 108 -11.92 -13.14 -9.38
CA TYR A 108 -13.10 -13.28 -10.21
C TYR A 108 -14.26 -13.96 -9.49
N ASP A 109 -15.46 -13.67 -9.96
CA ASP A 109 -16.72 -14.35 -9.64
C ASP A 109 -17.59 -14.40 -10.92
N GLY A 110 -18.87 -14.78 -10.80
CA GLY A 110 -19.77 -14.86 -11.95
C GLY A 110 -20.18 -13.50 -12.57
N ARG A 111 -19.75 -12.37 -12.00
CA ARG A 111 -20.15 -11.01 -12.41
C ARG A 111 -18.97 -10.13 -12.79
N ARG A 112 -17.84 -10.25 -12.09
CA ARG A 112 -16.69 -9.36 -12.24
C ARG A 112 -15.39 -10.14 -12.25
N THR A 113 -14.44 -9.62 -13.00
CA THR A 113 -13.05 -10.08 -13.02
C THR A 113 -12.12 -8.88 -12.88
N VAL A 114 -11.15 -8.99 -11.99
CA VAL A 114 -10.05 -8.05 -11.81
C VAL A 114 -8.76 -8.79 -12.13
N LEU A 115 -8.09 -8.37 -13.20
CA LEU A 115 -6.72 -8.79 -13.50
C LEU A 115 -5.75 -7.89 -12.74
N VAL A 116 -4.75 -8.50 -12.11
CA VAL A 116 -3.62 -7.80 -11.49
C VAL A 116 -2.35 -8.31 -12.14
N ALA A 117 -1.56 -7.40 -12.72
CA ALA A 117 -0.25 -7.67 -13.27
C ALA A 117 0.78 -6.79 -12.55
N LEU A 118 1.77 -7.43 -11.95
CA LEU A 118 2.84 -6.78 -11.19
C LEU A 118 4.16 -7.04 -11.90
N ASN A 119 4.96 -6.00 -12.11
CA ASN A 119 6.27 -6.07 -12.76
C ASN A 119 7.31 -5.44 -11.83
N LYS A 120 8.31 -6.23 -11.43
CA LYS A 120 9.33 -5.86 -10.45
C LYS A 120 10.60 -5.33 -11.11
#